data_AF-A0A494VND1-F1
#
_entry.id   AF-A0A494VND1-F1
#
_cell.length_a   1.000
_cell.length_b   1.000
_cell.length_c   1.000
_cell.angle_alpha   90.00
_cell.angle_beta   90.00
_cell.angle_gamma   90.00
#
_symmetry.space_group_name_H-M   'P 1'
#
loop_
_entity.id
_entity.type
_entity.pdbx_description
1 polymer ?
#
loop_
_entity_poly.entity_id
_entity_poly.type
_entity_poly.pdbx_seq_one_letter_code
_entity_poly.pdbx_strand_id
1 'polypeptide(L)' 'MATLVWKSHTELNPIQISLLRLFNRPMSEKETLELKKVLTDYYADKLEEELNKVVAEKGYTQQDFDKMLNADS' A
#
# COMPACT_ATOMS: atom_id res chain seq x y z
N MET A 1 28.18 -16.67 13.52
CA MET A 1 27.60 -15.38 13.09
C MET A 1 27.15 -15.51 11.64
N ALA A 2 25.90 -15.87 11.37
CA ALA A 2 25.38 -16.02 10.01
C ALA A 2 24.93 -14.67 9.46
N THR A 3 25.53 -14.22 8.36
CA THR A 3 25.16 -13.02 7.63
C THR A 3 23.92 -13.28 6.78
N LEU A 4 22.79 -12.69 7.16
CA LEU A 4 21.58 -12.60 6.33
C LEU A 4 21.84 -11.60 5.19
N VAL A 5 22.13 -12.11 4.00
CA VAL A 5 22.12 -11.30 2.77
C VAL A 5 20.66 -11.09 2.36
N TRP A 6 20.16 -9.89 2.56
CA TRP A 6 18.87 -9.48 2.01
C TRP A 6 18.99 -9.40 0.49
N LYS A 7 18.41 -10.36 -0.23
CA LYS A 7 18.30 -10.31 -1.68
C LYS A 7 17.31 -9.21 -2.04
N SER A 8 17.81 -8.02 -2.39
CA SER A 8 16.98 -6.97 -2.97
C SER A 8 16.45 -7.48 -4.31
N HIS A 9 15.12 -7.55 -4.45
CA HIS A 9 14.50 -7.81 -5.75
C HIS A 9 14.56 -6.50 -6.55
N THR A 10 15.57 -6.38 -7.40
CA THR A 10 15.79 -5.21 -8.26
C THR A 10 15.08 -5.30 -9.61
N GLU A 11 14.45 -6.44 -9.90
CA GLU A 11 13.74 -6.67 -11.16
C GLU A 11 12.32 -6.12 -11.08
N LEU A 12 11.94 -5.33 -12.09
CA LEU A 12 10.57 -4.86 -12.23
C LEU A 12 9.68 -6.03 -12.68
N ASN A 13 8.53 -6.16 -12.04
CA ASN A 13 7.53 -7.14 -12.46
C ASN A 13 6.89 -6.74 -13.82
N PRO A 14 6.20 -7.67 -14.51
CA PRO A 14 5.65 -7.39 -15.83
C PRO A 14 4.70 -6.20 -15.91
N ILE A 15 3.90 -5.93 -14.86
CA ILE A 15 2.98 -4.78 -14.85
C ILE A 15 3.73 -3.47 -14.67
N GLN A 16 4.78 -3.43 -13.84
CA GLN A 16 5.65 -2.27 -13.69
C GLN A 16 6.34 -1.90 -15.01
N ILE A 17 6.86 -2.89 -15.74
CA ILE A 17 7.43 -2.68 -17.08
C ILE A 17 6.39 -2.14 -18.06
N SER A 18 5.16 -2.68 -18.02
CA SER A 18 4.08 -2.26 -18.91
C SER A 18 3.63 -0.82 -18.62
N LEU A 19 3.55 -0.44 -17.34
CA LEU A 19 3.27 0.93 -16.92
C LEU A 19 4.35 1.90 -17.40
N LEU A 20 5.65 1.55 -17.25
CA LEU A 20 6.74 2.38 -17.78
C LEU A 20 6.65 2.60 -19.28
N ARG A 21 6.23 1.57 -20.04
CA ARG A 21 6.01 1.70 -21.51
C ARG A 21 4.84 2.61 -21.83
N LEU A 22 3.75 2.56 -21.05
CA LEU A 22 2.59 3.44 -21.20
C LEU A 22 2.96 4.90 -20.91
N PHE A 23 3.80 5.15 -19.91
CA PHE A 23 4.23 6.49 -19.50
C PHE A 23 5.40 7.05 -20.33
N ASN A 24 5.82 6.36 -21.39
CA ASN A 24 6.87 6.82 -22.31
C ASN A 24 6.42 8.00 -23.22
N ARG A 25 5.28 8.64 -22.90
CA ARG A 25 4.77 9.85 -23.56
C ARG A 25 4.67 10.95 -22.51
N PRO A 26 4.93 12.22 -22.87
CA PRO A 26 4.70 13.33 -21.96
C PRO A 26 3.28 13.30 -21.41
N MET A 27 3.13 13.42 -20.09
CA MET A 27 1.86 13.60 -19.41
C MET A 27 1.82 15.00 -18.81
N SER A 28 0.65 15.63 -18.84
CA SER A 28 0.41 16.84 -18.06
C SER A 28 0.45 16.53 -16.55
N GLU A 29 0.65 17.57 -15.74
CA GLU A 29 0.56 17.45 -14.28
C GLU A 29 -0.81 16.93 -13.83
N LYS A 30 -1.88 17.32 -14.53
CA LYS A 30 -3.24 16.87 -14.27
C LYS A 30 -3.38 15.35 -14.46
N GLU A 31 -2.94 14.84 -15.62
CA GLU A 31 -2.99 13.40 -15.91
C GLU A 31 -2.13 12.60 -14.93
N THR A 32 -0.97 13.16 -14.55
CA THR A 32 -0.10 12.55 -13.53
C THR A 32 -0.80 12.43 -12.18
N LEU A 33 -1.51 13.48 -11.76
CA LEU A 33 -2.26 13.48 -10.51
C LEU A 33 -3.44 12.52 -10.52
N GLU A 34 -4.19 12.48 -11.62
CA GLU A 34 -5.31 11.55 -11.82
C GLU A 34 -4.84 10.09 -11.71
N LEU A 35 -3.73 9.76 -12.36
CA LEU A 35 -3.14 8.43 -12.28
C LEU A 35 -2.63 8.10 -10.87
N LYS A 36 -1.96 9.05 -10.21
CA LYS A 36 -1.53 8.89 -8.82
C LYS A 36 -2.72 8.60 -7.90
N LYS A 37 -3.84 9.26 -8.14
CA LYS A 37 -5.08 9.02 -7.40
C LYS A 37 -5.58 7.59 -7.60
N VAL A 38 -5.67 7.11 -8.84
CA VAL A 38 -6.08 5.72 -9.14
C VAL A 38 -5.22 4.69 -8.40
N LEU A 39 -3.89 4.87 -8.41
CA LEU A 39 -2.98 3.97 -7.70
C LEU A 39 -3.15 4.05 -6.18
N THR A 40 -3.27 5.27 -5.63
CA THR A 40 -3.46 5.49 -4.19
C THR A 40 -4.76 4.85 -3.71
N ASP A 41 -5.86 5.09 -4.42
CA ASP A 41 -7.18 4.58 -4.08
C ASP A 41 -7.16 3.04 -4.08
N TYR A 42 -6.56 2.40 -5.10
CA TYR A 42 -6.42 0.93 -5.15
C TYR A 42 -5.69 0.34 -3.94
N TYR A 43 -4.59 0.96 -3.50
CA TYR A 43 -3.86 0.48 -2.34
C TYR A 43 -4.55 0.81 -1.01
N ALA A 44 -5.31 1.90 -0.94
CA ALA A 44 -6.14 2.22 0.22
C ALA A 44 -7.22 1.16 0.42
N ASP A 45 -7.92 0.77 -0.65
CA ASP A 45 -8.93 -0.29 -0.61
C ASP A 45 -8.33 -1.63 -0.15
N LYS A 46 -7.14 -1.98 -0.68
CA LYS A 46 -6.42 -3.21 -0.26
C LYS A 46 -6.02 -3.17 1.20
N LEU A 47 -5.58 -2.01 1.70
CA LEU A 47 -5.23 -1.84 3.11
C LEU A 47 -6.46 -2.00 4.00
N GLU A 48 -7.60 -1.40 3.62
CA GLU A 48 -8.85 -1.52 4.34
C GLU A 48 -9.35 -2.97 4.40
N GLU A 49 -9.29 -3.70 3.28
CA GLU A 49 -9.62 -5.13 3.22
C GLU A 49 -8.79 -5.95 4.22
N GLU A 50 -7.47 -5.74 4.25
CA GLU A 50 -6.57 -6.46 5.18
C GLU A 50 -6.79 -6.05 6.64
N LEU A 51 -7.02 -4.76 6.92
CA LEU A 51 -7.35 -4.30 8.26
C LEU A 51 -8.64 -4.96 8.75
N ASN A 52 -9.69 -4.99 7.93
CA ASN A 52 -10.96 -5.62 8.27
C ASN A 52 -10.80 -7.11 8.60
N LYS A 53 -9.95 -7.84 7.86
CA LYS A 53 -9.62 -9.24 8.18
C LYS A 53 -8.94 -9.35 9.55
N VAL A 54 -7.91 -8.55 9.81
CA VAL A 54 -7.17 -8.58 11.08
C VAL A 54 -8.07 -8.23 12.27
N VAL A 55 -8.95 -7.24 12.10
CA VAL A 55 -9.93 -6.84 13.12
C VAL A 55 -10.89 -7.99 13.43
N ALA A 56 -11.42 -8.63 12.39
CA ALA A 56 -12.32 -9.77 12.55
C ALA A 56 -11.63 -10.98 13.19
N GLU A 57 -10.41 -11.31 12.76
CA GLU A 57 -9.63 -12.43 13.30
C GLU A 57 -9.24 -12.23 14.76
N LYS A 58 -8.88 -11.01 15.15
CA LYS A 58 -8.48 -10.68 16.52
C LYS A 58 -9.65 -10.33 17.43
N GLY A 59 -10.85 -10.20 16.87
CA GLY A 59 -12.06 -9.82 17.61
C GLY A 59 -11.98 -8.42 18.21
N TYR A 60 -11.25 -7.50 17.58
CA TYR A 60 -11.12 -6.14 18.10
C TYR A 60 -12.47 -5.43 18.08
N THR A 61 -12.77 -4.76 19.18
CA THR A 61 -13.97 -3.93 19.34
C THR A 61 -13.61 -2.45 19.27
N GLN A 62 -14.61 -1.59 19.08
CA GLN A 62 -14.43 -0.14 19.16
C GLN A 62 -13.75 0.27 20.49
N GLN A 63 -14.09 -0.39 21.60
CA GLN A 63 -13.48 -0.12 22.90
C GLN A 63 -11.99 -0.45 22.94
N ASP A 64 -11.53 -1.44 22.18
CA ASP A 64 -10.11 -1.79 22.10
C ASP A 64 -9.34 -0.71 21.33
N PHE A 65 -9.92 -0.17 20.26
CA PHE A 65 -9.37 0.98 19.55
C PHE A 65 -9.35 2.24 20.42
N ASP A 66 -10.43 2.51 21.15
CA ASP A 66 -10.50 3.66 22.05
C ASP A 66 -9.43 3.56 23.15
N LYS A 67 -9.18 2.35 23.69
CA LYS A 67 -8.07 2.13 24.64
C LYS A 67 -6.72 2.38 24.00
N MET A 68 -6.48 1.92 22.78
CA MET A 68 -5.20 2.14 22.07
C MET A 68 -4.94 3.63 21.82
N LEU A 69 -5.95 4.38 21.35
CA LEU A 69 -5.83 5.81 21.06
C LEU A 69 -5.53 6.66 22.32
N ASN A 70 -6.06 6.24 23.47
CA ASN A 70 -5.90 6.96 24.73
C ASN A 70 -4.74 6.42 25.60
N ALA A 71 -4.09 5.32 25.23
CA ALA A 71 -3.00 4.71 26.00
C ALA A 71 -1.67 5.46 25.88
N ASP A 72 -1.48 6.24 24.81
CA ASP A 72 -0.27 7.05 24.56
C ASP A 72 -0.44 8.52 24.98
N SER A 73 -1.48 8.85 25.76
CA SER A 73 -1.77 10.19 26.31
C SER A 73 -1.36 10.34 27.77
#